data_AF-A0A1E7HGR0-F1
#
_entry.id   AF-A0A1E7HGR0-F1
#
_cell.length_a   1.000
_cell.length_b   1.000
_cell.length_c   1.000
_cell.angle_alpha   90.00
_cell.angle_beta   90.00
_cell.angle_gamma   90.00
#
_symmetry.space_group_name_H-M   'P 1'
#
loop_
_entity.id
_entity.type
_entity.pdbx_description
1 polymer ?
#
loop_
_entity_poly.entity_id
_entity_poly.type
_entity_poly.pdbx_seq_one_letter_code
_entity_poly.pdbx_strand_id
1 'polypeptide(L)'
;MTHTLKEFAPAFFGGIFFTLSIGAGLSLFSVGFAWFYDRISGRSKTILIPIIILWIVLCLAANSQGFCPVVLSYFLIVPPVVFIAALKWMPEQRKKGLWLNRLLHILPVAVLMMLWTAHANQSPFQDIRDYLLLSNRVGEKINNFYYRYTMYPAEVFKSLEQKTLKPCRVAPITDKAFARRIDNTLIRYDYLPVNADAPVEIEIDEAAKNLVFKYKGDMVLQSTDKDFFSFPEKVLKNLAVEVDRHVFFRQATIFCLVLGFPVVLYVMVFALVRFVLSFLVGATPSSVAAATICFSIGLALLLPLSCAKTRMVDPSNLSEALNSESRQHRVAALKTIVRQRLEIGDLQACRRMSSSPHISERLWLARAFGLSRHPETYQLLLTLLDDPCPNVVCKAFYALGQRGDRRAEKEIMKRIERSDHWYSQLYAYKALRQLGWRQEMATKCVQGNISGQELSEYRPSHK
;
A
#
# COMPACT_ATOMS: atom_id res chain seq x y z
N MET A 1 -10.99 17.92 8.78
CA MET A 1 -10.55 18.31 7.43
C MET A 1 -10.63 17.08 6.56
N THR A 2 -11.70 17.00 5.80
CA THR A 2 -11.89 16.07 4.68
C THR A 2 -10.77 16.30 3.66
N HIS A 3 -10.16 15.23 3.16
CA HIS A 3 -9.25 15.29 2.01
C HIS A 3 -9.95 14.51 0.90
N THR A 4 -10.43 15.21 -0.12
CA THR A 4 -11.05 14.58 -1.29
C THR A 4 -10.00 14.31 -2.37
N LEU A 5 -10.23 13.34 -3.26
CA LEU A 5 -9.33 13.03 -4.39
C LEU A 5 -9.02 14.26 -5.27
N LYS A 6 -9.90 15.26 -5.27
CA LYS A 6 -9.80 16.48 -6.09
C LYS A 6 -8.98 17.59 -5.44
N GLU A 7 -8.66 17.46 -4.15
CA GLU A 7 -7.86 18.47 -3.47
C GLU A 7 -6.40 18.41 -3.92
N PHE A 8 -5.77 19.59 -3.94
CA PHE A 8 -4.37 19.73 -4.30
C PHE A 8 -3.45 18.87 -3.43
N ALA A 9 -3.69 18.80 -2.12
CA ALA A 9 -2.80 18.08 -1.20
C ALA A 9 -2.74 16.57 -1.51
N PRO A 10 -3.87 15.82 -1.62
CA PRO A 10 -3.91 14.47 -2.13
C PRO A 10 -3.19 14.25 -3.47
N ALA A 11 -3.42 15.13 -4.45
CA ALA A 11 -2.78 15.04 -5.75
C ALA A 11 -1.25 15.24 -5.67
N PHE A 12 -0.81 16.28 -4.96
CA PHE A 12 0.60 16.63 -4.78
C PHE A 12 1.37 15.53 -4.01
N PHE A 13 0.84 15.10 -2.87
CA PHE A 13 1.47 14.04 -2.07
C PHE A 13 1.38 12.67 -2.75
N GLY A 14 0.34 12.43 -3.56
CA GLY A 14 0.28 11.29 -4.46
C GLY A 14 1.36 11.31 -5.54
N GLY A 15 1.63 12.48 -6.12
CA GLY A 15 2.75 12.71 -7.03
C GLY A 15 4.10 12.40 -6.37
N ILE A 16 4.33 12.91 -5.15
CA ILE A 16 5.54 12.60 -4.36
C ILE A 16 5.70 11.10 -4.15
N PHE A 17 4.61 10.36 -3.87
CA PHE A 17 4.67 8.90 -3.74
C PHE A 17 5.18 8.22 -5.03
N PHE A 18 4.68 8.62 -6.20
CA PHE A 18 5.17 8.06 -7.48
C PHE A 18 6.62 8.48 -7.78
N THR A 19 7.00 9.72 -7.46
CA THR A 19 8.38 10.20 -7.60
C THR A 19 9.35 9.39 -6.73
N LEU A 20 8.99 9.12 -5.48
CA LEU A 20 9.85 8.36 -4.56
C LEU A 20 9.80 6.85 -4.77
N SER A 21 8.84 6.33 -5.55
CA SER A 21 8.75 4.91 -5.90
C SER A 21 9.27 4.64 -7.30
N ILE A 22 8.41 4.63 -8.31
CA ILE A 22 8.79 4.32 -9.69
C ILE A 22 9.75 5.36 -10.27
N GLY A 23 9.56 6.65 -9.96
CA GLY A 23 10.46 7.73 -10.42
C GLY A 23 11.89 7.53 -9.91
N ALA A 24 12.05 7.22 -8.63
CA ALA A 24 13.33 6.93 -7.99
C ALA A 24 14.02 5.71 -8.62
N GLY A 25 13.28 4.62 -8.83
CA GLY A 25 13.81 3.42 -9.48
C GLY A 25 14.24 3.65 -10.93
N LEU A 26 13.40 4.30 -11.74
CA LEU A 26 13.73 4.65 -13.12
C LEU A 26 14.94 5.60 -13.19
N SER A 27 15.04 6.55 -12.26
CA SER A 27 16.18 7.46 -12.17
C SER A 27 17.48 6.73 -11.86
N LEU A 28 17.47 5.83 -10.86
CA LEU A 28 18.64 5.01 -10.51
C LEU A 28 19.09 4.13 -11.68
N PHE A 29 18.13 3.46 -12.33
CA PHE A 29 18.40 2.64 -13.50
C PHE A 29 19.07 3.47 -14.60
N SER A 30 18.53 4.66 -14.89
CA SER A 30 19.05 5.57 -15.92
C SER A 30 20.44 6.12 -15.60
N VAL A 31 20.71 6.46 -14.34
CA VAL A 31 22.06 6.84 -13.88
C VAL A 31 23.03 5.67 -14.02
N GLY A 32 22.60 4.45 -13.68
CA GLY A 32 23.38 3.23 -13.85
C GLY A 32 23.78 2.99 -15.31
N PHE A 33 22.85 3.15 -16.25
CA PHE A 33 23.14 3.05 -17.68
C PHE A 33 24.05 4.18 -18.18
N ALA A 34 23.80 5.43 -17.78
CA ALA A 34 24.68 6.55 -18.14
C ALA A 34 26.11 6.28 -17.66
N TRP A 35 26.25 5.75 -16.45
CA TRP A 35 27.54 5.39 -15.88
C TRP A 35 28.22 4.25 -16.65
N PHE A 36 27.48 3.19 -16.99
CA PHE A 36 27.99 2.07 -17.77
C PHE A 36 28.47 2.54 -19.15
N TYR A 37 27.63 3.32 -19.84
CA TYR A 37 27.90 3.89 -21.16
C TYR A 37 29.14 4.80 -21.15
N ASP A 38 29.28 5.68 -20.15
CA ASP A 38 30.44 6.56 -20.02
C ASP A 38 31.70 5.79 -19.64
N ARG A 39 31.65 4.96 -18.58
CA ARG A 39 32.84 4.42 -17.89
C ARG A 39 33.37 3.11 -18.41
N ILE A 40 32.50 2.25 -18.92
CA ILE A 40 32.86 0.91 -19.40
C ILE A 40 32.90 0.90 -20.93
N SER A 41 31.91 1.53 -21.55
CA SER A 41 31.73 1.51 -23.01
C SER A 41 32.47 2.60 -23.77
N GLY A 42 33.12 3.54 -23.07
CA GLY A 42 33.81 4.68 -23.69
C GLY A 42 32.89 5.53 -24.58
N ARG A 43 31.60 5.60 -24.26
CA ARG A 43 30.54 6.25 -25.05
C ARG A 43 30.36 5.67 -26.47
N SER A 44 30.69 4.40 -26.68
CA SER A 44 30.46 3.74 -27.97
C SER A 44 28.97 3.73 -28.35
N LYS A 45 28.64 4.31 -29.51
CA LYS A 45 27.26 4.34 -30.04
C LYS A 45 26.64 2.95 -30.20
N THR A 46 27.46 1.91 -30.39
CA THR A 46 26.97 0.53 -30.56
C THR A 46 26.29 0.00 -29.30
N ILE A 47 26.73 0.41 -28.11
CA ILE A 47 26.16 -0.03 -26.83
C ILE A 47 24.85 0.71 -26.51
N LEU A 48 24.59 1.84 -27.17
CA LEU A 48 23.30 2.53 -27.05
C LEU A 48 22.16 1.71 -27.67
N ILE A 49 22.44 0.90 -28.70
CA ILE A 49 21.44 0.05 -29.38
C ILE A 49 20.76 -0.92 -28.41
N PRO A 50 21.48 -1.82 -27.69
CA PRO A 50 20.83 -2.73 -26.75
C PRO A 50 20.13 -2.01 -25.60
N ILE A 51 20.61 -0.84 -25.18
CA ILE A 51 19.95 -0.01 -24.15
C ILE A 51 18.61 0.52 -24.68
N ILE A 52 18.58 1.04 -25.90
CA ILE A 52 17.35 1.52 -26.54
C ILE A 52 16.37 0.36 -26.74
N ILE A 53 16.85 -0.81 -27.18
CA ILE A 53 16.01 -2.01 -27.32
C ILE A 53 15.39 -2.39 -25.98
N LEU A 54 16.20 -2.47 -24.92
CA LEU A 54 15.70 -2.74 -23.57
C LEU A 54 14.64 -1.72 -23.13
N TRP A 55 14.84 -0.44 -23.46
CA TRP A 55 13.86 0.59 -23.14
C TRP A 55 12.56 0.47 -23.93
N ILE A 56 12.64 0.16 -25.22
CA ILE A 56 11.46 -0.11 -26.06
C ILE A 56 10.69 -1.30 -25.48
N VAL A 57 11.38 -2.37 -25.09
CA VAL A 57 10.75 -3.53 -24.44
C VAL A 57 10.01 -3.13 -23.17
N LEU A 58 10.59 -2.30 -22.31
CA LEU A 58 9.94 -1.83 -21.09
C LEU A 58 8.74 -0.91 -21.37
N CYS A 59 8.80 -0.06 -22.41
CA CYS A 59 7.66 0.75 -22.86
C CYS A 59 6.52 -0.12 -23.41
N LEU A 60 6.85 -1.14 -24.21
CA LEU A 60 5.89 -2.12 -24.73
C LEU A 60 5.27 -2.94 -23.58
N ALA A 61 6.09 -3.41 -22.64
CA ALA A 61 5.61 -4.13 -21.46
C ALA A 61 4.66 -3.29 -20.61
N ALA A 62 4.96 -1.99 -20.45
CA ALA A 62 4.10 -1.05 -19.73
C ALA A 62 2.73 -0.82 -20.38
N ASN A 63 2.58 -1.13 -21.67
CA ASN A 63 1.33 -1.02 -22.43
C ASN A 63 0.83 -2.39 -22.95
N SER A 64 1.39 -3.49 -22.44
CA SER A 64 1.06 -4.85 -22.89
C SER A 64 -0.41 -5.20 -22.71
N GLN A 65 -1.03 -4.64 -21.68
CA GLN A 65 -2.44 -4.79 -21.38
C GLN A 65 -3.24 -3.58 -21.87
N GLY A 66 -2.81 -2.85 -22.90
CA GLY A 66 -3.51 -1.68 -23.44
C GLY A 66 -2.82 -0.35 -23.15
N PHE A 67 -3.16 0.66 -23.94
CA PHE A 67 -2.48 1.95 -23.96
C PHE A 67 -2.88 2.85 -22.78
N CYS A 68 -1.89 3.32 -22.00
CA CYS A 68 -2.09 4.30 -20.94
C CYS A 68 -1.06 5.44 -21.07
N PRO A 69 -1.45 6.64 -21.54
CA PRO A 69 -0.53 7.76 -21.77
C PRO A 69 0.27 8.16 -20.53
N VAL A 70 -0.37 8.15 -19.37
CA VAL A 70 0.26 8.54 -18.10
C VAL A 70 1.37 7.54 -17.74
N VAL A 71 1.08 6.24 -17.80
CA VAL A 71 2.08 5.19 -17.54
C VAL A 71 3.24 5.31 -18.51
N LEU A 72 2.95 5.45 -19.81
CA LEU A 72 3.98 5.58 -20.84
C LEU A 72 4.87 6.81 -20.64
N SER A 73 4.31 7.94 -20.19
CA SER A 73 5.09 9.15 -19.92
C SER A 73 6.19 8.95 -18.86
N TYR A 74 5.99 8.09 -17.85
CA TYR A 74 7.04 7.78 -16.88
C TYR A 74 8.24 7.12 -17.56
N PHE A 75 8.00 6.17 -18.46
CA PHE A 75 9.06 5.43 -19.16
C PHE A 75 9.68 6.22 -20.31
N LEU A 76 8.95 7.18 -20.92
CA LEU A 76 9.47 8.00 -22.00
C LEU A 76 10.19 9.26 -21.53
N ILE A 77 9.78 9.88 -20.42
CA ILE A 77 10.32 11.17 -19.98
C ILE A 77 11.43 10.98 -18.95
N VAL A 78 11.20 10.21 -17.89
CA VAL A 78 12.14 10.13 -16.76
C VAL A 78 13.50 9.57 -17.22
N PRO A 79 13.59 8.43 -17.95
CA PRO A 79 14.88 7.89 -18.28
C PRO A 79 15.76 8.75 -19.18
N PRO A 80 15.27 9.29 -20.32
CA PRO A 80 16.12 10.11 -21.18
C PRO A 80 16.58 11.40 -20.49
N VAL A 81 15.69 12.07 -19.76
CA VAL A 81 16.04 13.31 -19.03
C VAL A 81 17.12 13.03 -18.00
N VAL A 82 16.96 11.97 -17.19
CA VAL A 82 17.95 11.61 -16.16
C VAL A 82 19.25 11.13 -16.80
N PHE A 83 19.21 10.33 -17.87
CA PHE A 83 20.39 9.84 -18.57
C PHE A 83 21.22 10.99 -19.14
N ILE A 84 20.58 11.95 -19.83
CA ILE A 84 21.24 13.13 -20.40
C ILE A 84 21.83 14.01 -19.30
N ALA A 85 21.06 14.28 -18.24
CA ALA A 85 21.53 15.06 -17.10
C ALA A 85 22.73 14.39 -16.41
N ALA A 86 22.69 13.07 -16.21
CA ALA A 86 23.77 12.30 -15.62
C ALA A 86 25.05 12.38 -16.48
N LEU A 87 24.95 12.23 -17.81
CA LEU A 87 26.11 12.37 -18.69
C LEU A 87 26.70 13.78 -18.70
N LYS A 88 25.84 14.81 -18.62
CA LYS A 88 26.27 16.22 -18.60
C LYS A 88 27.01 16.58 -17.30
N TRP A 89 26.61 15.99 -16.18
CA TRP A 89 27.20 16.27 -14.87
C TRP A 89 28.28 15.27 -14.45
N MET A 90 28.54 14.24 -15.26
CA MET A 90 29.62 13.29 -14.99
C MET A 90 30.99 13.96 -15.20
N PRO A 91 31.90 13.88 -14.20
CA PRO A 91 33.23 14.44 -14.33
C PRO A 91 34.05 13.66 -15.36
N GLU A 92 34.95 14.35 -16.07
CA GLU A 92 35.84 13.74 -17.06
C GLU A 92 36.61 12.54 -16.48
N GLN A 93 36.88 11.56 -17.36
CA GLN A 93 37.61 10.37 -16.98
C GLN A 93 39.07 10.72 -16.63
N ARG A 94 39.36 10.95 -15.35
CA ARG A 94 40.75 10.94 -14.86
C ARG A 94 41.33 9.53 -15.04
N LYS A 95 42.44 9.43 -15.78
CA LYS A 95 43.19 8.19 -16.03
C LYS A 95 43.55 7.49 -14.71
N LYS A 96 43.37 6.16 -14.70
CA LYS A 96 43.85 5.17 -13.71
C LYS A 96 43.79 5.59 -12.23
N GLY A 97 42.59 5.88 -11.73
CA GLY A 97 42.30 5.74 -10.30
C GLY A 97 41.84 4.32 -10.01
N LEU A 98 42.49 3.65 -9.05
CA LEU A 98 42.23 2.26 -8.63
C LEU A 98 40.73 1.97 -8.48
N TRP A 99 40.24 0.98 -9.20
CA TRP A 99 38.87 0.45 -9.12
C TRP A 99 38.39 0.19 -7.67
N LEU A 100 39.34 -0.11 -6.77
CA LEU A 100 39.16 -0.21 -5.32
C LEU A 100 38.44 0.99 -4.68
N ASN A 101 38.74 2.23 -5.07
CA ASN A 101 38.06 3.41 -4.52
C ASN A 101 36.60 3.51 -4.97
N ARG A 102 36.24 2.88 -6.10
CA ARG A 102 34.86 2.85 -6.59
C ARG A 102 34.03 1.78 -5.85
N LEU A 103 34.64 0.65 -5.51
CA LEU A 103 34.01 -0.39 -4.70
C LEU A 103 33.62 0.12 -3.31
N LEU A 104 34.36 1.06 -2.75
CA LEU A 104 34.11 1.62 -1.42
C LEU A 104 32.70 2.24 -1.28
N HIS A 105 32.09 2.68 -2.38
CA HIS A 105 30.74 3.28 -2.35
C HIS A 105 29.61 2.30 -2.69
N ILE A 106 29.92 1.24 -3.44
CA ILE A 106 28.93 0.23 -3.88
C ILE A 106 28.83 -0.90 -2.86
N LEU A 107 29.96 -1.32 -2.30
CA LEU A 107 30.05 -2.44 -1.37
C LEU A 107 29.14 -2.26 -0.13
N PRO A 108 29.10 -1.09 0.54
CA PRO A 108 28.22 -0.91 1.70
C PRO A 108 26.74 -1.08 1.33
N VAL A 109 26.31 -0.57 0.17
CA VAL A 109 24.93 -0.71 -0.31
C VAL A 109 24.62 -2.17 -0.61
N ALA A 110 25.52 -2.86 -1.32
CA ALA A 110 25.34 -4.28 -1.65
C ALA A 110 25.28 -5.16 -0.40
N VAL A 111 26.16 -4.92 0.58
CA VAL A 111 26.17 -5.65 1.85
C VAL A 111 24.91 -5.35 2.66
N LEU A 112 24.49 -4.07 2.77
CA LEU A 112 23.24 -3.73 3.45
C LEU A 112 22.04 -4.39 2.77
N MET A 113 21.94 -4.33 1.45
CA MET A 113 20.87 -4.99 0.70
C MET A 113 20.84 -6.50 1.01
N MET A 114 21.99 -7.17 1.00
CA MET A 114 22.10 -8.60 1.32
C MET A 114 21.71 -8.90 2.78
N LEU A 115 22.12 -8.07 3.73
CA LEU A 115 21.78 -8.24 5.14
C LEU A 115 20.28 -8.02 5.39
N TRP A 116 19.69 -7.00 4.76
CA TRP A 116 18.27 -6.71 4.85
C TRP A 116 17.42 -7.82 4.24
N THR A 117 17.80 -8.36 3.07
CA THR A 117 17.09 -9.50 2.47
C THR A 117 17.24 -10.77 3.30
N ALA A 118 18.42 -11.03 3.87
CA ALA A 118 18.63 -12.16 4.78
C ALA A 118 17.81 -12.05 6.09
N HIS A 119 17.50 -10.84 6.54
CA HIS A 119 16.69 -10.58 7.75
C HIS A 119 15.19 -10.37 7.44
N ALA A 120 14.80 -10.35 6.16
CA ALA A 120 13.41 -10.21 5.76
C ALA A 120 12.64 -11.51 6.10
N ASN A 121 12.05 -11.56 7.30
CA ASN A 121 11.14 -12.62 7.73
C ASN A 121 9.81 -12.59 6.93
N GLN A 122 8.83 -13.40 7.33
CA GLN A 122 7.49 -13.43 6.71
C GLN A 122 6.68 -12.11 6.84
N SER A 123 7.05 -11.19 7.75
CA SER A 123 6.30 -9.94 7.98
C SER A 123 7.17 -8.69 8.22
N PRO A 124 8.14 -8.38 7.34
CA PRO A 124 9.14 -7.34 7.59
C PRO A 124 8.50 -5.96 7.77
N PHE A 125 7.40 -5.69 7.06
CA PHE A 125 6.68 -4.43 7.16
C PHE A 125 6.04 -4.18 8.53
N GLN A 126 5.51 -5.21 9.20
CA GLN A 126 4.86 -5.03 10.51
C GLN A 126 5.91 -4.67 11.58
N ASP A 127 7.07 -5.33 11.53
CA ASP A 127 8.15 -5.07 12.48
C ASP A 127 8.83 -3.73 12.19
N ILE A 128 9.08 -3.37 10.92
CA ILE A 128 9.57 -2.03 10.55
C ILE A 128 8.61 -0.97 11.09
N ARG A 129 7.30 -1.11 10.84
CA ARG A 129 6.32 -0.15 11.36
C ARG A 129 6.37 -0.06 12.87
N ASP A 130 6.34 -1.19 13.58
CA ASP A 130 6.23 -1.18 15.04
C ASP A 130 7.48 -0.61 15.72
N TYR A 131 8.67 -0.93 15.22
CA TYR A 131 9.95 -0.55 15.84
C TYR A 131 10.55 0.74 15.28
N LEU A 132 10.35 1.06 14.01
CA LEU A 132 10.90 2.28 13.40
C LEU A 132 9.88 3.42 13.39
N LEU A 133 8.61 3.12 13.09
CA LEU A 133 7.59 4.16 12.92
C LEU A 133 6.83 4.43 14.23
N LEU A 134 6.30 3.42 14.91
CA LEU A 134 5.44 3.59 16.10
C LEU A 134 6.21 3.63 17.43
N SER A 135 7.54 3.67 17.39
CA SER A 135 8.37 3.76 18.59
C SER A 135 8.66 5.21 19.00
N ASN A 136 8.51 6.17 18.08
CA ASN A 136 8.92 7.56 18.26
C ASN A 136 8.00 8.53 17.50
N ARG A 137 7.96 9.79 17.94
CA ARG A 137 7.04 10.81 17.39
C ARG A 137 7.27 11.13 15.91
N VAL A 138 8.52 11.05 15.43
CA VAL A 138 8.84 11.33 14.02
C VAL A 138 8.28 10.23 13.12
N GLY A 139 8.53 8.98 13.50
CA GLY A 139 7.98 7.81 12.83
C GLY A 139 6.45 7.79 12.84
N GLU A 140 5.81 8.21 13.93
CA GLU A 140 4.35 8.32 14.02
C GLU A 140 3.81 9.34 13.00
N LYS A 141 4.48 10.49 12.84
CA LYS A 141 4.13 11.47 11.81
C LYS A 141 4.28 10.91 10.40
N ILE A 142 5.35 10.16 10.13
CA ILE A 142 5.56 9.49 8.82
C ILE A 142 4.45 8.47 8.56
N ASN A 143 4.11 7.64 9.56
CA ASN A 143 3.02 6.69 9.47
C ASN A 143 1.67 7.40 9.21
N ASN A 144 1.38 8.47 9.95
CA ASN A 144 0.13 9.22 9.76
C ASN A 144 0.08 9.89 8.39
N PHE A 145 1.21 10.43 7.90
CA PHE A 145 1.32 10.94 6.55
C PHE A 145 1.02 9.85 5.50
N TYR A 146 1.60 8.66 5.67
CA TYR A 146 1.34 7.51 4.79
C TYR A 146 -0.15 7.17 4.77
N TYR A 147 -0.75 6.88 5.91
CA TYR A 147 -2.18 6.52 6.00
C TYR A 147 -3.14 7.65 5.60
N ARG A 148 -2.67 8.90 5.61
CA ARG A 148 -3.47 10.03 5.12
C ARG A 148 -3.41 10.19 3.61
N TYR A 149 -2.24 10.04 2.99
CA TYR A 149 -2.04 10.47 1.60
C TYR A 149 -1.74 9.36 0.59
N THR A 150 -1.23 8.19 0.98
CA THR A 150 -0.83 7.18 -0.02
C THR A 150 -2.00 6.40 -0.62
N MET A 151 -3.21 6.58 -0.11
CA MET A 151 -4.37 5.88 -0.64
C MET A 151 -4.90 6.51 -1.94
N TYR A 152 -4.80 7.83 -2.08
CA TYR A 152 -5.16 8.54 -3.30
C TYR A 152 -4.34 8.10 -4.52
N PRO A 153 -2.99 8.10 -4.47
CA PRO A 153 -2.21 7.57 -5.57
C PRO A 153 -2.51 6.09 -5.78
N ALA A 154 -2.69 5.28 -4.72
CA ALA A 154 -3.08 3.87 -4.85
C ALA A 154 -4.35 3.67 -5.69
N GLU A 155 -5.37 4.50 -5.50
CA GLU A 155 -6.64 4.39 -6.22
C GLU A 155 -6.49 4.53 -7.74
N VAL A 156 -5.57 5.38 -8.21
CA VAL A 156 -5.37 5.69 -9.65
C VAL A 156 -5.00 4.45 -10.46
N PHE A 157 -4.28 3.50 -9.87
CA PHE A 157 -3.70 2.35 -10.57
C PHE A 157 -4.10 1.00 -9.96
N LYS A 158 -5.05 0.99 -9.04
CA LYS A 158 -5.66 -0.23 -8.50
C LYS A 158 -6.35 -1.02 -9.60
N SER A 159 -6.21 -2.34 -9.53
CA SER A 159 -7.02 -3.22 -10.37
C SER A 159 -8.49 -3.20 -9.93
N LEU A 160 -9.39 -3.61 -10.82
CA LEU A 160 -10.80 -3.75 -10.48
C LEU A 160 -11.00 -4.70 -9.29
N GLU A 161 -10.23 -5.78 -9.21
CA GLU A 161 -10.27 -6.74 -8.09
C GLU A 161 -9.87 -6.09 -6.75
N GLN A 162 -8.96 -5.11 -6.77
CA GLN A 162 -8.50 -4.39 -5.57
C GLN A 162 -9.48 -3.31 -5.10
N LYS A 163 -10.46 -2.92 -5.94
CA LYS A 163 -11.51 -1.97 -5.55
C LYS A 163 -12.47 -2.62 -4.55
N THR A 164 -12.87 -1.85 -3.54
CA THR A 164 -13.73 -2.34 -2.45
C THR A 164 -15.18 -2.47 -2.91
N LEU A 165 -15.69 -1.48 -3.64
CA LEU A 165 -16.97 -1.52 -4.32
C LEU A 165 -16.75 -1.24 -5.80
N LYS A 166 -17.53 -1.93 -6.64
CA LYS A 166 -17.42 -1.84 -8.11
C LYS A 166 -18.80 -1.46 -8.65
N PRO A 167 -19.12 -0.15 -8.77
CA PRO A 167 -20.40 0.26 -9.30
C PRO A 167 -20.53 -0.26 -10.74
N CYS A 168 -21.68 -0.83 -11.05
CA CYS A 168 -21.99 -1.39 -12.35
C CYS A 168 -23.44 -1.09 -12.73
N ARG A 169 -23.71 -1.04 -14.03
CA ARG A 169 -25.06 -0.92 -14.54
C ARG A 169 -25.45 -2.23 -15.18
N VAL A 170 -26.58 -2.77 -14.77
CA VAL A 170 -27.21 -3.91 -15.44
C VAL A 170 -28.27 -3.34 -16.37
N ALA A 171 -28.23 -3.69 -17.65
CA ALA A 171 -29.24 -3.25 -18.60
C ALA A 171 -30.64 -3.72 -18.18
N PRO A 172 -31.72 -3.03 -18.60
CA PRO A 172 -33.07 -3.47 -18.31
C PRO A 172 -33.32 -4.88 -18.87
N ILE A 173 -33.58 -5.84 -17.98
CA ILE A 173 -33.92 -7.22 -18.35
C ILE A 173 -35.41 -7.46 -18.14
N THR A 174 -36.05 -8.06 -19.14
CA THR A 174 -37.50 -8.35 -19.14
C THR A 174 -37.89 -9.32 -18.02
N ASP A 175 -37.09 -10.37 -17.77
CA ASP A 175 -37.32 -11.31 -16.68
C ASP A 175 -36.83 -10.76 -15.33
N LYS A 176 -37.78 -10.36 -14.48
CA LYS A 176 -37.50 -9.82 -13.14
C LYS A 176 -36.84 -10.83 -12.20
N ALA A 177 -37.13 -12.13 -12.32
CA ALA A 177 -36.53 -13.15 -11.46
C ALA A 177 -35.06 -13.36 -11.83
N PHE A 178 -34.76 -13.37 -13.13
CA PHE A 178 -33.41 -13.45 -13.65
C PHE A 178 -32.59 -12.19 -13.30
N ALA A 179 -33.14 -11.00 -13.50
CA ALA A 179 -32.50 -9.73 -13.11
C ALA A 179 -32.11 -9.72 -11.62
N ARG A 180 -33.03 -10.10 -10.73
CA ARG A 180 -32.76 -10.21 -9.28
C ARG A 180 -31.67 -11.22 -8.97
N ARG A 181 -31.59 -12.33 -9.73
CA ARG A 181 -30.55 -13.33 -9.55
C ARG A 181 -29.17 -12.76 -9.91
N ILE A 182 -29.07 -12.01 -11.00
CA ILE A 182 -27.85 -11.29 -11.39
C ILE A 182 -27.44 -10.32 -10.29
N ASP A 183 -28.35 -9.44 -9.85
CA ASP A 183 -28.05 -8.43 -8.82
C ASP A 183 -27.53 -9.07 -7.53
N ASN A 184 -28.20 -10.12 -7.06
CA ASN A 184 -27.79 -10.85 -5.85
C ASN A 184 -26.41 -11.50 -6.01
N THR A 185 -26.10 -12.03 -7.20
CA THR A 185 -24.79 -12.57 -7.51
C THR A 185 -23.74 -11.45 -7.50
N LEU A 186 -23.98 -10.33 -8.17
CA LEU A 186 -23.06 -9.19 -8.23
C LEU A 186 -22.77 -8.61 -6.83
N ILE A 187 -23.80 -8.35 -6.02
CA ILE A 187 -23.67 -7.81 -4.66
C ILE A 187 -22.85 -8.73 -3.76
N ARG A 188 -22.93 -10.05 -3.97
CA ARG A 188 -22.11 -11.03 -3.23
C ARG A 188 -20.61 -10.85 -3.50
N TYR A 189 -20.24 -10.33 -4.66
CA TYR A 189 -18.86 -10.07 -5.08
C TYR A 189 -18.48 -8.58 -5.08
N ASP A 190 -19.28 -7.76 -4.37
CA ASP A 190 -19.09 -6.31 -4.20
C ASP A 190 -19.21 -5.51 -5.51
N TYR A 191 -19.87 -6.08 -6.52
CA TYR A 191 -20.36 -5.35 -7.68
C TYR A 191 -21.72 -4.78 -7.33
N LEU A 192 -21.85 -3.46 -7.37
CA LEU A 192 -23.04 -2.76 -6.90
C LEU A 192 -23.84 -2.26 -8.10
N PRO A 193 -25.01 -2.86 -8.40
CA PRO A 193 -25.93 -2.31 -9.38
C PRO A 193 -26.36 -0.90 -8.95
N VAL A 194 -26.21 0.07 -9.85
CA VAL A 194 -26.63 1.47 -9.65
C VAL A 194 -27.65 1.89 -10.70
N ASN A 195 -28.35 2.99 -10.42
CA ASN A 195 -29.38 3.54 -11.32
C ASN A 195 -28.80 3.95 -12.68
N ALA A 196 -29.67 4.01 -13.69
CA ALA A 196 -29.30 4.27 -15.08
C ALA A 196 -28.46 5.55 -15.28
N ASP A 197 -28.74 6.61 -14.53
CA ASP A 197 -28.09 7.92 -14.70
C ASP A 197 -26.71 8.04 -14.03
N ALA A 198 -26.31 7.05 -13.21
CA ALA A 198 -25.03 7.10 -12.53
C ALA A 198 -23.88 6.77 -13.50
N PRO A 199 -22.77 7.54 -13.54
CA PRO A 199 -21.63 7.21 -14.38
C PRO A 199 -20.97 5.94 -13.85
N VAL A 200 -20.90 4.90 -14.69
CA VAL A 200 -20.24 3.63 -14.37
C VAL A 200 -19.21 3.29 -15.43
N GLU A 201 -18.17 2.58 -15.02
CA GLU A 201 -17.21 2.01 -15.96
C GLU A 201 -17.64 0.64 -16.48
N ILE A 202 -18.53 -0.06 -15.75
CA ILE A 202 -18.91 -1.44 -16.02
C ILE A 202 -20.39 -1.49 -16.36
N GLU A 203 -20.70 -2.05 -17.53
CA GLU A 203 -22.06 -2.32 -17.96
C GLU A 203 -22.21 -3.81 -18.25
N ILE A 204 -23.38 -4.36 -17.91
CA ILE A 204 -23.70 -5.78 -18.08
C ILE A 204 -24.99 -5.86 -18.86
N ASP A 205 -24.90 -6.42 -20.06
CA ASP A 205 -26.03 -6.58 -20.97
C ASP A 205 -26.38 -8.06 -21.11
N GLU A 206 -27.66 -8.35 -21.36
CA GLU A 206 -28.11 -9.66 -21.77
C GLU A 206 -28.21 -9.73 -23.31
N ALA A 207 -27.49 -10.68 -23.92
CA ALA A 207 -27.55 -10.93 -25.35
C ALA A 207 -27.63 -12.44 -25.63
N ALA A 208 -28.80 -12.91 -26.07
CA ALA A 208 -29.02 -14.27 -26.55
C ALA A 208 -28.48 -15.38 -25.60
N LYS A 209 -28.92 -15.37 -24.33
CA LYS A 209 -28.49 -16.30 -23.24
C LYS A 209 -27.03 -16.18 -22.79
N ASN A 210 -26.42 -15.04 -23.11
CA ASN A 210 -25.11 -14.68 -22.60
C ASN A 210 -25.19 -13.33 -21.89
N LEU A 211 -24.35 -13.19 -20.88
CA LEU A 211 -24.03 -11.92 -20.26
C LEU A 211 -22.81 -11.33 -20.96
N VAL A 212 -22.97 -10.10 -21.44
CA VAL A 212 -21.92 -9.31 -22.08
C VAL A 212 -21.47 -8.25 -21.10
N PHE A 213 -20.20 -8.32 -20.70
CA PHE A 213 -19.57 -7.35 -19.83
C PHE A 213 -18.83 -6.33 -20.68
N LYS A 214 -19.22 -5.07 -20.51
CA LYS A 214 -18.59 -3.92 -21.15
C LYS A 214 -17.79 -3.12 -20.14
N TYR A 215 -16.66 -2.59 -20.60
CA TYR A 215 -15.85 -1.64 -19.84
C TYR A 215 -15.69 -0.36 -20.65
N LYS A 216 -16.19 0.76 -20.12
CA LYS A 216 -16.20 2.07 -20.82
C LYS A 216 -16.83 2.02 -22.22
N GLY A 217 -17.89 1.21 -22.37
CA GLY A 217 -18.63 1.03 -23.63
C GLY A 217 -18.12 -0.10 -24.52
N ASP A 218 -16.86 -0.52 -24.36
CA ASP A 218 -16.27 -1.59 -25.15
C ASP A 218 -16.62 -2.96 -24.57
N MET A 219 -17.00 -3.91 -25.43
CA MET A 219 -17.20 -5.30 -25.03
C MET A 219 -15.86 -5.93 -24.65
N VAL A 220 -15.76 -6.45 -23.42
CA VAL A 220 -14.51 -7.03 -22.89
C VAL A 220 -14.63 -8.53 -22.66
N LEU A 221 -15.77 -8.98 -22.13
CA LEU A 221 -15.96 -10.38 -21.78
C LEU A 221 -17.39 -10.81 -22.10
N GLN A 222 -17.54 -12.02 -22.62
CA GLN A 222 -18.84 -12.68 -22.77
C GLN A 222 -18.83 -13.97 -21.96
N SER A 223 -19.93 -14.26 -21.26
CA SER A 223 -20.10 -15.49 -20.49
C SER A 223 -21.52 -16.01 -20.64
N THR A 224 -21.69 -17.33 -20.69
CA THR A 224 -23.02 -17.92 -20.65
C THR A 224 -23.66 -17.72 -19.28
N ASP A 225 -24.98 -17.66 -19.20
CA ASP A 225 -25.69 -17.55 -17.92
C ASP A 225 -25.31 -18.69 -16.97
N LYS A 226 -25.19 -19.91 -17.52
CA LYS A 226 -24.82 -21.11 -16.78
C LYS A 226 -23.43 -20.96 -16.15
N ASP A 227 -22.46 -20.47 -16.90
CA ASP A 227 -21.09 -20.30 -16.40
C ASP A 227 -21.02 -19.19 -15.36
N PHE A 228 -21.71 -18.06 -15.59
CA PHE A 228 -21.74 -16.96 -14.64
C PHE A 228 -22.36 -17.38 -13.30
N PHE A 229 -23.47 -18.11 -13.29
CA PHE A 229 -24.08 -18.52 -12.02
C PHE A 229 -23.37 -19.69 -11.34
N SER A 230 -22.68 -20.54 -12.10
CA SER A 230 -21.92 -21.68 -11.54
C SER A 230 -20.55 -21.24 -11.00
N PHE A 231 -19.89 -20.30 -11.69
CA PHE A 231 -18.53 -19.84 -11.38
C PHE A 231 -18.40 -18.30 -11.43
N PRO A 232 -19.22 -17.55 -10.68
CA PRO A 232 -19.26 -16.08 -10.76
C PRO A 232 -17.91 -15.45 -10.42
N GLU A 233 -17.20 -15.99 -9.42
CA GLU A 233 -15.87 -15.50 -9.05
C GLU A 233 -14.88 -15.57 -10.21
N LYS A 234 -14.89 -16.68 -10.97
CA LYS A 234 -14.00 -16.89 -12.11
C LYS A 234 -14.29 -15.88 -13.22
N VAL A 235 -15.57 -15.69 -13.56
CA VAL A 235 -15.99 -14.74 -14.60
C VAL A 235 -15.60 -13.31 -14.21
N LEU A 236 -15.89 -12.89 -12.98
CA LEU A 236 -15.59 -11.55 -12.50
C LEU A 236 -14.08 -11.29 -12.32
N LYS A 237 -13.28 -12.33 -12.00
CA LYS A 237 -11.82 -12.24 -12.00
C LYS A 237 -11.27 -12.09 -13.41
N ASN A 238 -11.78 -12.85 -14.37
CA ASN A 238 -11.38 -12.70 -15.78
C ASN A 238 -11.70 -11.30 -16.29
N LEU A 239 -12.90 -10.78 -16.01
CA LEU A 239 -13.25 -9.38 -16.31
C LEU A 239 -12.22 -8.41 -15.71
N ALA A 240 -11.89 -8.59 -14.43
CA ALA A 240 -10.93 -7.73 -13.74
C ALA A 240 -9.52 -7.77 -14.36
N VAL A 241 -9.08 -8.92 -14.88
CA VAL A 241 -7.78 -9.08 -15.54
C VAL A 241 -7.78 -8.37 -16.91
N GLU A 242 -8.82 -8.57 -17.72
CA GLU A 242 -8.91 -8.01 -19.07
C GLU A 242 -8.95 -6.47 -19.09
N VAL A 243 -9.50 -5.85 -18.04
CA VAL A 243 -9.59 -4.38 -17.93
C VAL A 243 -8.38 -3.75 -17.24
N ASP A 244 -7.43 -4.55 -16.72
CA ASP A 244 -6.34 -4.05 -15.89
C ASP A 244 -5.14 -3.54 -16.70
N ARG A 245 -5.22 -2.27 -17.09
CA ARG A 245 -4.17 -1.57 -17.83
C ARG A 245 -2.89 -1.29 -17.01
N HIS A 246 -2.90 -1.51 -15.70
CA HIS A 246 -1.84 -1.04 -14.78
C HIS A 246 -1.00 -2.15 -14.15
N VAL A 247 -1.18 -3.42 -14.54
CA VAL A 247 -0.47 -4.57 -13.93
C VAL A 247 1.05 -4.37 -13.91
N PHE A 248 1.65 -4.10 -15.06
CA PHE A 248 3.09 -3.89 -15.17
C PHE A 248 3.54 -2.68 -14.36
N PHE A 249 2.81 -1.56 -14.46
CA PHE A 249 3.14 -0.33 -13.73
C PHE A 249 3.10 -0.54 -12.22
N ARG A 250 2.10 -1.28 -11.70
CA ARG A 250 2.03 -1.68 -10.28
C ARG A 250 3.24 -2.51 -9.87
N GLN A 251 3.58 -3.53 -10.64
CA GLN A 251 4.72 -4.41 -10.34
C GLN A 251 6.04 -3.63 -10.35
N ALA A 252 6.26 -2.81 -11.37
CA ALA A 252 7.42 -1.94 -11.47
C ALA A 252 7.49 -0.95 -10.31
N THR A 253 6.36 -0.34 -9.92
CA THR A 253 6.28 0.57 -8.77
C THR A 253 6.65 -0.14 -7.47
N ILE A 254 6.13 -1.34 -7.22
CA ILE A 254 6.47 -2.15 -6.03
C ILE A 254 7.96 -2.50 -6.03
N PHE A 255 8.49 -2.98 -7.16
CA PHE A 255 9.91 -3.31 -7.30
C PHE A 255 10.80 -2.10 -7.02
N CYS A 256 10.47 -0.95 -7.61
CA CYS A 256 11.20 0.30 -7.41
C CYS A 256 11.06 0.84 -5.97
N LEU A 257 9.91 0.64 -5.31
CA LEU A 257 9.72 1.02 -3.92
C LEU A 257 10.52 0.12 -2.96
N VAL A 258 10.62 -1.18 -3.25
CA VAL A 258 11.34 -2.14 -2.40
C VAL A 258 12.86 -2.04 -2.59
N LEU A 259 13.35 -1.87 -3.82
CA LEU A 259 14.79 -1.87 -4.12
C LEU A 259 15.33 -0.48 -4.45
N GLY A 260 14.61 0.29 -5.27
CA GLY A 260 15.07 1.60 -5.73
C GLY A 260 15.06 2.66 -4.63
N PHE A 261 13.95 2.79 -3.90
CA PHE A 261 13.81 3.82 -2.86
C PHE A 261 14.87 3.71 -1.76
N PRO A 262 15.19 2.53 -1.17
CA PRO A 262 16.27 2.43 -0.19
C PRO A 262 17.64 2.84 -0.74
N VAL A 263 17.94 2.53 -2.00
CA VAL A 263 19.20 2.93 -2.64
C VAL A 263 19.25 4.44 -2.87
N VAL A 264 18.16 5.07 -3.32
CA VAL A 264 18.08 6.53 -3.42
C VAL A 264 18.26 7.18 -2.06
N LEU A 265 17.58 6.67 -1.03
CA LEU A 265 17.69 7.18 0.33
C LEU A 265 19.13 7.09 0.83
N TYR A 266 19.80 5.97 0.61
CA TYR A 266 21.22 5.82 0.92
C TYR A 266 22.07 6.87 0.20
N VAL A 267 21.89 7.04 -1.11
CA VAL A 267 22.65 8.01 -1.92
C VAL A 267 22.42 9.44 -1.42
N MET A 268 21.18 9.80 -1.07
CA MET A 268 20.85 11.12 -0.52
C MET A 268 21.53 11.37 0.83
N VAL A 269 21.44 10.42 1.77
CA VAL A 269 22.09 10.53 3.09
C VAL A 269 23.61 10.58 2.93
N PHE A 270 24.17 9.73 2.08
CA PHE A 270 25.59 9.73 1.76
C PHE A 270 26.06 11.08 1.19
N ALA A 271 25.33 11.63 0.22
CA ALA A 271 25.65 12.92 -0.38
C ALA A 271 25.59 14.05 0.65
N LEU A 272 24.56 14.07 1.51
CA LEU A 272 24.40 15.06 2.56
C LEU A 272 25.55 15.00 3.59
N VAL A 273 25.85 13.81 4.11
CA VAL A 273 26.92 13.62 5.10
C VAL A 273 28.28 13.97 4.48
N ARG A 274 28.55 13.52 3.25
CA ARG A 274 29.78 13.86 2.53
C ARG A 274 29.90 15.37 2.31
N PHE A 275 28.81 16.04 1.94
CA PHE A 275 28.79 17.49 1.73
C PHE A 275 29.19 18.22 3.01
N VAL A 276 28.57 17.87 4.14
CA VAL A 276 28.91 18.47 5.45
C VAL A 276 30.36 18.21 5.84
N LEU A 277 30.83 16.96 5.73
CA LEU A 277 32.20 16.58 6.11
C LEU A 277 33.26 17.20 5.20
N SER A 278 32.92 17.49 3.94
CA SER A 278 33.86 18.05 2.97
C SER A 278 34.41 19.41 3.38
N PHE A 279 33.67 20.17 4.20
CA PHE A 279 34.13 21.43 4.79
C PHE A 279 35.17 21.24 5.91
N LEU A 280 35.23 20.05 6.53
CA LEU A 280 36.04 19.80 7.72
C LEU A 280 37.35 19.06 7.42
N VAL A 281 37.28 18.01 6.59
CA VAL A 281 38.37 17.01 6.52
C VAL A 281 38.90 16.77 5.09
N GLY A 282 38.31 17.42 4.08
CA GLY A 282 38.69 17.26 2.67
C GLY A 282 38.01 16.08 1.96
N ALA A 283 38.09 16.02 0.62
CA ALA A 283 37.18 15.23 -0.21
C ALA A 283 37.24 13.70 -0.01
N THR A 284 38.45 13.13 0.06
CA THR A 284 38.66 11.68 0.18
C THR A 284 38.25 11.13 1.56
N PRO A 285 38.75 11.66 2.69
CA PRO A 285 38.33 11.18 4.01
C PRO A 285 36.84 11.44 4.27
N SER A 286 36.27 12.54 3.76
CA SER A 286 34.82 12.78 3.84
C SER A 286 34.00 11.71 3.15
N SER A 287 34.49 11.17 2.03
CA SER A 287 33.79 10.12 1.29
C SER A 287 33.82 8.77 2.03
N VAL A 288 34.95 8.44 2.66
CA VAL A 288 35.09 7.23 3.50
C VAL A 288 34.22 7.36 4.75
N ALA A 289 34.34 8.48 5.48
CA ALA A 289 33.56 8.73 6.68
C ALA A 289 32.04 8.72 6.38
N ALA A 290 31.60 9.33 5.28
CA ALA A 290 30.19 9.28 4.88
C ALA A 290 29.71 7.86 4.57
N ALA A 291 30.52 7.03 3.88
CA ALA A 291 30.18 5.63 3.61
C ALA A 291 30.08 4.83 4.91
N THR A 292 31.03 5.00 5.83
CA THR A 292 31.02 4.34 7.14
C THR A 292 29.80 4.75 7.96
N ILE A 293 29.49 6.05 8.05
CA ILE A 293 28.33 6.56 8.77
C ILE A 293 27.03 6.00 8.16
N CYS A 294 26.87 6.02 6.84
CA CYS A 294 25.68 5.48 6.19
C CYS A 294 25.55 3.96 6.42
N PHE A 295 26.66 3.23 6.35
CA PHE A 295 26.68 1.80 6.65
C PHE A 295 26.27 1.52 8.09
N SER A 296 26.84 2.27 9.05
CA SER A 296 26.49 2.17 10.48
C SER A 296 25.02 2.51 10.74
N ILE A 297 24.46 3.54 10.09
CA ILE A 297 23.03 3.86 10.17
C ILE A 297 22.21 2.69 9.61
N GLY A 298 22.56 2.17 8.44
CA GLY A 298 21.87 1.03 7.82
C GLY A 298 21.89 -0.23 8.69
N LEU A 299 23.01 -0.50 9.37
CA LEU A 299 23.15 -1.61 10.31
C LEU A 299 22.38 -1.34 11.61
N ALA A 300 22.42 -0.11 12.13
CA ALA A 300 21.66 0.28 13.32
C ALA A 300 20.15 0.15 13.09
N LEU A 301 19.65 0.42 11.88
CA LEU A 301 18.24 0.19 11.52
C LEU A 301 17.87 -1.31 11.46
N LEU A 302 18.83 -2.20 11.23
CA LEU A 302 18.63 -3.65 11.32
C LEU A 302 18.56 -4.15 12.77
N LEU A 303 19.26 -3.49 13.72
CA LEU A 303 19.33 -3.95 15.11
C LEU A 303 17.95 -4.12 15.76
N PRO A 304 17.01 -3.15 15.67
CA PRO A 304 15.66 -3.34 16.18
C PRO A 304 14.97 -4.54 15.53
N LEU A 305 15.15 -4.79 14.23
CA LEU A 305 14.52 -5.92 13.52
C LEU A 305 15.08 -7.28 13.96
N SER A 306 16.39 -7.33 14.22
CA SER A 306 17.06 -8.54 14.73
C SER A 306 16.72 -8.80 16.20
N CYS A 307 16.67 -7.77 17.04
CA CYS A 307 16.21 -7.87 18.43
C CYS A 307 14.69 -8.09 18.52
N ALA A 308 13.95 -7.64 17.51
CA ALA A 308 12.53 -7.85 17.32
C ALA A 308 12.17 -9.22 16.79
N LYS A 309 13.14 -10.12 16.54
CA LYS A 309 12.87 -11.58 16.55
C LYS A 309 12.23 -11.85 17.90
N THR A 310 10.90 -11.79 17.87
CA THR A 310 10.01 -11.68 19.02
C THR A 310 10.54 -12.61 20.07
N ARG A 311 11.08 -12.08 21.18
CA ARG A 311 11.19 -12.87 22.40
C ARG A 311 9.74 -13.21 22.72
N MET A 312 9.27 -14.33 22.19
CA MET A 312 7.95 -14.84 22.52
C MET A 312 8.02 -15.08 24.01
N VAL A 313 7.17 -14.39 24.73
CA VAL A 313 6.99 -14.66 26.15
C VAL A 313 6.48 -16.10 26.24
N ASP A 314 7.06 -16.89 27.14
CA ASP A 314 6.54 -18.21 27.47
C ASP A 314 5.06 -18.07 27.89
N PRO A 315 4.13 -18.88 27.35
CA PRO A 315 2.72 -18.84 27.73
C PRO A 315 2.47 -18.84 29.24
N SER A 316 3.33 -19.51 30.03
CA SER A 316 3.24 -19.55 31.49
C SER A 316 3.46 -18.17 32.16
N ASN A 317 4.23 -17.29 31.53
CA ASN A 317 4.61 -15.98 32.07
C ASN A 317 3.81 -14.82 31.45
N LEU A 318 2.72 -15.10 30.73
CA LEU A 318 1.94 -14.08 30.04
C LEU A 318 1.34 -13.04 30.98
N SER A 319 0.79 -13.48 32.12
CA SER A 319 0.19 -12.57 33.10
C SER A 319 1.23 -11.58 33.66
N GLU A 320 2.41 -12.09 34.02
CA GLU A 320 3.52 -11.26 34.48
C GLU A 320 3.98 -10.28 33.40
N ALA A 321 4.15 -10.77 32.16
CA ALA A 321 4.59 -9.94 31.06
C ALA A 321 3.58 -8.86 30.65
N LEU A 322 2.28 -9.13 30.74
CA LEU A 322 1.22 -8.13 30.55
C LEU A 322 1.20 -7.06 31.64
N ASN A 323 1.63 -7.40 32.87
CA ASN A 323 1.75 -6.46 33.98
C ASN A 323 3.11 -5.78 34.10
N SER A 324 4.11 -6.21 33.33
CA SER A 324 5.46 -5.65 33.36
C SER A 324 5.44 -4.14 33.14
N GLU A 325 6.33 -3.42 33.82
CA GLU A 325 6.57 -1.98 33.57
C GLU A 325 7.13 -1.74 32.17
N SER A 326 7.83 -2.73 31.60
CA SER A 326 8.40 -2.66 30.26
C SER A 326 7.32 -2.76 29.18
N ARG A 327 7.12 -1.66 28.44
CA ARG A 327 6.30 -1.63 27.21
C ARG A 327 6.65 -2.77 26.26
N GLN A 328 7.93 -3.05 26.08
CA GLN A 328 8.39 -4.07 25.14
C GLN A 328 7.92 -5.47 25.55
N HIS A 329 7.93 -5.77 26.86
CA HIS A 329 7.43 -7.03 27.39
C HIS A 329 5.91 -7.16 27.23
N ARG A 330 5.16 -6.09 27.51
CA ARG A 330 3.70 -6.07 27.30
C ARG A 330 3.33 -6.30 25.83
N VAL A 331 3.99 -5.60 24.91
CA VAL A 331 3.77 -5.79 23.46
C VAL A 331 4.19 -7.19 23.01
N ALA A 332 5.29 -7.73 23.54
CA ALA A 332 5.72 -9.09 23.24
C ALA A 332 4.70 -10.13 23.72
N ALA A 333 4.12 -9.96 24.91
CA ALA A 333 3.05 -10.82 25.41
C ALA A 333 1.80 -10.78 24.51
N LEU A 334 1.37 -9.58 24.10
CA LEU A 334 0.26 -9.42 23.15
C LEU A 334 0.55 -10.07 21.79
N LYS A 335 1.79 -9.95 21.30
CA LYS A 335 2.24 -10.63 20.07
C LYS A 335 2.21 -12.15 20.24
N THR A 336 2.66 -12.69 21.38
CA THR A 336 2.56 -14.13 21.69
C THR A 336 1.10 -14.58 21.67
N ILE A 337 0.21 -13.88 22.37
CA ILE A 337 -1.23 -14.18 22.42
C ILE A 337 -1.81 -14.23 21.00
N VAL A 338 -1.53 -13.23 20.17
CA VAL A 338 -2.05 -13.18 18.79
C VAL A 338 -1.48 -14.29 17.91
N ARG A 339 -0.18 -14.57 18.02
CA ARG A 339 0.51 -15.57 17.19
C ARG A 339 0.10 -17.00 17.55
N GLN A 340 -0.06 -17.28 18.84
CA GLN A 340 -0.43 -18.60 19.35
C GLN A 340 -1.96 -18.75 19.53
N ARG A 341 -2.73 -17.71 19.25
CA ARG A 341 -4.20 -17.66 19.39
C ARG A 341 -4.68 -18.02 20.80
N LEU A 342 -4.05 -17.44 21.81
CA LEU A 342 -4.38 -17.67 23.22
C LEU A 342 -5.53 -16.76 23.66
N GLU A 343 -6.26 -17.17 24.71
CA GLU A 343 -7.26 -16.31 25.36
C GLU A 343 -6.53 -15.26 26.21
N ILE A 344 -7.06 -14.03 26.22
CA ILE A 344 -6.50 -12.94 27.03
C ILE A 344 -7.12 -12.96 28.43
N GLY A 345 -6.38 -13.47 29.42
CA GLY A 345 -6.89 -13.71 30.77
C GLY A 345 -6.85 -12.51 31.73
N ASP A 346 -5.98 -11.52 31.50
CA ASP A 346 -5.80 -10.39 32.43
C ASP A 346 -6.51 -9.11 31.93
N LEU A 347 -7.77 -8.96 32.31
CA LEU A 347 -8.61 -7.83 31.90
C LEU A 347 -8.19 -6.50 32.54
N GLN A 348 -7.53 -6.51 33.71
CA GLN A 348 -7.10 -5.28 34.38
C GLN A 348 -5.88 -4.67 33.68
N ALA A 349 -4.89 -5.51 33.33
CA ALA A 349 -3.77 -5.08 32.50
C ALA A 349 -4.26 -4.57 31.13
N CYS A 350 -5.25 -5.24 30.55
CA CYS A 350 -5.89 -4.82 29.31
C CYS A 350 -6.54 -3.43 29.38
N ARG A 351 -7.34 -3.16 30.42
CA ARG A 351 -7.97 -1.84 30.63
C ARG A 351 -6.94 -0.71 30.78
N ARG A 352 -5.80 -0.99 31.41
CA ARG A 352 -4.70 -0.03 31.52
C ARG A 352 -4.07 0.25 30.16
N MET A 353 -3.82 -0.80 29.38
CA MET A 353 -3.21 -0.69 28.06
C MET A 353 -4.11 -0.05 27.01
N SER A 354 -5.44 -0.17 27.10
CA SER A 354 -6.35 0.50 26.16
C SER A 354 -6.25 2.03 26.22
N SER A 355 -5.81 2.59 27.35
CA SER A 355 -5.57 4.02 27.53
C SER A 355 -4.08 4.39 27.48
N SER A 356 -3.21 3.45 27.08
CA SER A 356 -1.76 3.69 27.00
C SER A 356 -1.45 4.82 26.01
N PRO A 357 -0.46 5.69 26.28
CA PRO A 357 0.01 6.66 25.27
C PRO A 357 0.65 5.96 24.06
N HIS A 358 1.07 4.70 24.18
CA HIS A 358 1.79 3.98 23.14
C HIS A 358 0.86 3.28 22.14
N ILE A 359 0.91 3.75 20.88
CA ILE A 359 0.07 3.23 19.78
C ILE A 359 0.24 1.72 19.59
N SER A 360 1.47 1.20 19.67
CA SER A 360 1.72 -0.23 19.49
C SER A 360 0.97 -1.11 20.50
N GLU A 361 0.85 -0.67 21.76
CA GLU A 361 0.13 -1.44 22.79
C GLU A 361 -1.35 -1.53 22.44
N ARG A 362 -1.99 -0.38 22.19
CA ARG A 362 -3.41 -0.32 21.81
C ARG A 362 -3.71 -1.10 20.53
N LEU A 363 -2.81 -1.02 19.55
CA LEU A 363 -2.90 -1.75 18.27
C LEU A 363 -2.84 -3.27 18.47
N TRP A 364 -1.86 -3.77 19.22
CA TRP A 364 -1.71 -5.20 19.47
C TRP A 364 -2.78 -5.72 20.43
N LEU A 365 -3.25 -4.89 21.35
CA LEU A 365 -4.36 -5.18 22.25
C LEU A 365 -5.67 -5.37 21.46
N ALA A 366 -5.98 -4.48 20.51
CA ALA A 366 -7.13 -4.65 19.63
C ALA A 366 -7.10 -5.99 18.90
N ARG A 367 -5.93 -6.40 18.39
CA ARG A 367 -5.76 -7.71 17.73
C ARG A 367 -5.99 -8.88 18.69
N ALA A 368 -5.49 -8.78 19.92
CA ALA A 368 -5.69 -9.81 20.94
C ALA A 368 -7.16 -9.94 21.34
N PHE A 369 -7.88 -8.82 21.50
CA PHE A 369 -9.32 -8.82 21.76
C PHE A 369 -10.15 -9.47 20.66
N GLY A 370 -9.72 -9.39 19.39
CA GLY A 370 -10.38 -10.06 18.28
C GLY A 370 -10.36 -11.60 18.37
N LEU A 371 -9.46 -12.17 19.16
CA LEU A 371 -9.36 -13.61 19.42
C LEU A 371 -10.11 -14.03 20.67
N SER A 372 -10.30 -13.09 21.60
CA SER A 372 -10.95 -13.33 22.88
C SER A 372 -12.45 -13.51 22.72
N ARG A 373 -13.01 -14.42 23.52
CA ARG A 373 -14.47 -14.64 23.62
C ARG A 373 -15.11 -13.94 24.81
N HIS A 374 -14.33 -13.38 25.74
CA HIS A 374 -14.85 -12.69 26.91
C HIS A 374 -15.80 -11.52 26.54
N PRO A 375 -16.92 -11.33 27.25
CA PRO A 375 -17.82 -10.19 26.98
C PRO A 375 -17.18 -8.83 27.25
N GLU A 376 -16.28 -8.73 28.23
CA GLU A 376 -15.62 -7.46 28.55
C GLU A 376 -14.66 -7.00 27.46
N THR A 377 -13.96 -7.93 26.80
CA THR A 377 -13.04 -7.59 25.69
C THR A 377 -13.78 -7.01 24.50
N TYR A 378 -15.05 -7.37 24.30
CA TYR A 378 -15.92 -6.72 23.30
C TYR A 378 -16.17 -5.25 23.63
N GLN A 379 -16.48 -4.91 24.89
CA GLN A 379 -16.71 -3.52 25.29
C GLN A 379 -15.43 -2.69 25.16
N LEU A 380 -14.29 -3.24 25.60
CA LEU A 380 -12.99 -2.59 25.41
C LEU A 380 -12.65 -2.43 23.93
N LEU A 381 -13.01 -3.38 23.08
CA LEU A 381 -12.79 -3.27 21.64
C LEU A 381 -13.64 -2.15 21.02
N LEU A 382 -14.89 -1.97 21.46
CA LEU A 382 -15.72 -0.84 21.03
C LEU A 382 -15.11 0.51 21.42
N THR A 383 -14.48 0.62 22.60
CA THR A 383 -13.80 1.86 22.99
C THR A 383 -12.60 2.18 22.08
N LEU A 384 -11.91 1.17 21.55
CA LEU A 384 -10.78 1.35 20.62
C LEU A 384 -11.22 1.80 19.21
N LEU A 385 -12.52 1.76 18.89
CA LEU A 385 -13.04 2.36 17.66
C LEU A 385 -13.02 3.89 17.69
N ASP A 386 -12.94 4.47 18.88
CA ASP A 386 -12.91 5.92 19.10
C ASP A 386 -11.46 6.41 19.40
N ASP A 387 -10.45 5.57 19.12
CA ASP A 387 -9.02 5.89 19.32
C ASP A 387 -8.56 7.06 18.42
N PRO A 388 -7.74 8.00 18.91
CA PRO A 388 -7.22 9.08 18.09
C PRO A 388 -6.29 8.61 16.96
N CYS A 389 -5.71 7.41 17.05
CA CYS A 389 -4.85 6.85 16.02
C CYS A 389 -5.67 5.98 15.04
N PRO A 390 -5.75 6.35 13.75
CA PRO A 390 -6.50 5.57 12.75
C PRO A 390 -6.05 4.12 12.62
N ASN A 391 -4.78 3.82 12.88
CA ASN A 391 -4.26 2.45 12.84
C ASN A 391 -4.89 1.56 13.90
N VAL A 392 -5.15 2.10 15.10
CA VAL A 392 -5.81 1.38 16.19
C VAL A 392 -7.26 1.13 15.82
N VAL A 393 -7.98 2.16 15.33
CA VAL A 393 -9.36 2.06 14.85
C VAL A 393 -9.50 0.98 13.75
N CYS A 394 -8.59 0.98 12.76
CA CYS A 394 -8.56 -0.05 11.72
C CYS A 394 -8.38 -1.46 12.29
N LYS A 395 -7.53 -1.62 13.30
CA LYS A 395 -7.35 -2.92 13.98
C LYS A 395 -8.52 -3.30 14.86
N ALA A 396 -9.21 -2.34 15.45
CA ALA A 396 -10.43 -2.59 16.21
C ALA A 396 -11.57 -3.08 15.30
N PHE A 397 -11.80 -2.45 14.14
CA PHE A 397 -12.73 -2.98 13.13
C PHE A 397 -12.35 -4.38 12.66
N TYR A 398 -11.08 -4.59 12.30
CA TYR A 398 -10.58 -5.92 11.91
C TYR A 398 -10.88 -6.98 12.99
N ALA A 399 -10.63 -6.64 14.25
CA ALA A 399 -10.85 -7.54 15.38
C ALA A 399 -12.33 -7.84 15.62
N LEU A 400 -13.25 -6.89 15.39
CA LEU A 400 -14.69 -7.14 15.46
C LEU A 400 -15.15 -8.14 14.40
N GLY A 401 -14.68 -7.97 13.15
CA GLY A 401 -14.94 -8.93 12.08
C GLY A 401 -14.38 -10.32 12.39
N GLN A 402 -13.14 -10.37 12.90
CA GLN A 402 -12.50 -11.62 13.31
C GLN A 402 -13.24 -12.35 14.44
N ARG A 403 -13.79 -11.60 15.39
CA ARG A 403 -14.53 -12.14 16.54
C ARG A 403 -15.87 -12.76 16.12
N GLY A 404 -16.46 -12.33 15.00
CA GLY A 404 -17.68 -12.93 14.45
C GLY A 404 -18.97 -12.57 15.19
N ASP A 405 -18.94 -11.63 16.14
CA ASP A 405 -20.11 -11.22 16.93
C ASP A 405 -20.98 -10.23 16.13
N ARG A 406 -22.09 -10.71 15.56
CA ARG A 406 -23.01 -9.90 14.73
C ARG A 406 -23.58 -8.67 15.43
N ARG A 407 -23.57 -8.61 16.77
CA ARG A 407 -23.95 -7.38 17.50
C ARG A 407 -23.09 -6.18 17.11
N ALA A 408 -21.86 -6.42 16.65
CA ALA A 408 -20.97 -5.39 16.16
C ALA A 408 -21.49 -4.68 14.89
N GLU A 409 -22.36 -5.29 14.08
CA GLU A 409 -22.82 -4.69 12.82
C GLU A 409 -23.42 -3.29 13.03
N LYS A 410 -24.30 -3.14 14.03
CA LYS A 410 -24.93 -1.85 14.37
C LYS A 410 -23.90 -0.79 14.80
N GLU A 411 -22.93 -1.18 15.61
CA GLU A 411 -21.88 -0.27 16.10
C GLU A 411 -20.89 0.12 15.01
N ILE A 412 -20.61 -0.78 14.07
CA ILE A 412 -19.77 -0.51 12.90
C ILE A 412 -20.48 0.45 11.96
N MET A 413 -21.76 0.21 11.65
CA MET A 413 -22.60 1.07 10.80
C MET A 413 -22.69 2.51 11.36
N LYS A 414 -22.94 2.65 12.65
CA LYS A 414 -22.99 3.96 13.32
C LYS A 414 -21.70 4.77 13.17
N ARG A 415 -20.54 4.11 13.13
CA ARG A 415 -19.22 4.76 13.08
C ARG A 415 -18.73 5.01 11.66
N ILE A 416 -19.01 4.12 10.72
CA ILE A 416 -18.63 4.31 9.31
C ILE A 416 -19.34 5.54 8.72
N GLU A 417 -20.60 5.79 9.08
CA GLU A 417 -21.38 6.96 8.67
C GLU A 417 -20.79 8.30 9.14
N ARG A 418 -20.05 8.29 10.26
CA ARG A 418 -19.46 9.48 10.88
C ARG A 418 -17.97 9.64 10.61
N SER A 419 -17.34 8.62 10.04
CA SER A 419 -15.91 8.60 9.82
C SER A 419 -15.59 9.22 8.47
N ASP A 420 -14.71 10.21 8.43
CA ASP A 420 -14.14 10.72 7.18
C ASP A 420 -12.80 10.04 6.83
N HIS A 421 -12.32 9.13 7.69
CA HIS A 421 -11.04 8.46 7.50
C HIS A 421 -11.19 7.21 6.63
N TRP A 422 -10.74 7.31 5.39
CA TRP A 422 -10.86 6.24 4.38
C TRP A 422 -10.48 4.85 4.89
N TYR A 423 -9.29 4.68 5.49
CA TYR A 423 -8.86 3.35 5.94
C TYR A 423 -9.78 2.80 7.03
N SER A 424 -10.28 3.65 7.93
CA SER A 424 -11.17 3.22 9.00
C SER A 424 -12.45 2.65 8.40
N GLN A 425 -13.00 3.35 7.41
CA GLN A 425 -14.19 2.89 6.72
C GLN A 425 -13.96 1.65 5.85
N LEU A 426 -12.80 1.52 5.19
CA LEU A 426 -12.41 0.30 4.48
C LEU A 426 -12.36 -0.92 5.42
N TYR A 427 -11.76 -0.75 6.59
CA TYR A 427 -11.69 -1.82 7.59
C TYR A 427 -13.06 -2.11 8.21
N ALA A 428 -13.90 -1.10 8.44
CA ALA A 428 -15.28 -1.25 8.85
C ALA A 428 -16.11 -2.05 7.83
N TYR A 429 -16.01 -1.70 6.54
CA TYR A 429 -16.67 -2.45 5.45
C TYR A 429 -16.23 -3.91 5.45
N LYS A 430 -14.92 -4.18 5.50
CA LYS A 430 -14.40 -5.57 5.55
C LYS A 430 -14.90 -6.33 6.77
N ALA A 431 -15.01 -5.67 7.93
CA ALA A 431 -15.55 -6.28 9.13
C ALA A 431 -17.04 -6.64 8.95
N LEU A 432 -17.86 -5.74 8.41
CA LEU A 432 -19.25 -6.00 8.08
C LEU A 432 -19.40 -7.21 7.15
N ARG A 433 -18.58 -7.28 6.08
CA ARG A 433 -18.58 -8.42 5.16
C ARG A 433 -18.23 -9.74 5.85
N GLN A 434 -17.27 -9.74 6.79
CA GLN A 434 -16.94 -10.92 7.60
C GLN A 434 -18.08 -11.36 8.52
N LEU A 435 -18.88 -10.42 9.04
CA LEU A 435 -20.04 -10.70 9.88
C LEU A 435 -21.26 -11.24 9.08
N GLY A 436 -21.18 -11.16 7.76
CA GLY A 436 -22.21 -11.63 6.83
C GLY A 436 -23.14 -10.53 6.31
N TRP A 437 -22.85 -9.27 6.65
CA TRP A 437 -23.61 -8.13 6.14
C TRP A 437 -23.45 -7.99 4.63
N ARG A 438 -24.54 -7.61 3.97
CA ARG A 438 -24.59 -7.37 2.52
C ARG A 438 -25.04 -5.94 2.27
N GLN A 439 -24.30 -5.25 1.40
CA GLN A 439 -24.68 -3.92 0.92
C GLN A 439 -26.00 -4.05 0.15
N GLU A 440 -27.04 -3.35 0.63
CA GLU A 440 -28.29 -3.20 -0.10
C GLU A 440 -28.12 -2.19 -1.25
N MET A 441 -28.99 -2.23 -2.26
CA MET A 441 -28.91 -1.39 -3.45
C MET A 441 -28.73 0.11 -3.12
N ALA A 442 -28.04 0.83 -4.02
CA ALA A 442 -27.40 2.13 -3.81
C ALA A 442 -28.31 3.27 -3.29
N THR A 443 -29.63 3.11 -3.26
CA THR A 443 -30.55 4.04 -2.58
C THR A 443 -30.23 4.27 -1.10
N LYS A 444 -29.45 3.39 -0.46
CA LYS A 444 -28.88 3.58 0.89
C LYS A 444 -27.39 3.21 0.93
N CYS A 445 -26.61 3.73 -0.01
CA CYS A 445 -25.17 3.51 0.02
C CYS A 445 -24.58 4.19 1.26
N VAL A 446 -23.98 3.41 2.16
CA VAL A 446 -23.23 3.87 3.34
C VAL A 446 -21.98 4.69 2.94
N GLN A 447 -21.73 4.77 1.63
CA GLN A 447 -20.42 5.00 1.06
C GLN A 447 -20.28 6.27 0.22
N GLY A 448 -21.22 7.23 0.34
CA GLY A 448 -21.10 8.56 -0.29
C GLY A 448 -19.77 9.30 -0.02
N ASN A 449 -18.99 8.87 0.98
CA ASN A 449 -17.69 9.43 1.33
C ASN A 449 -16.45 8.58 0.93
N ILE A 450 -16.60 7.39 0.33
CA ILE A 450 -15.50 6.41 0.12
C ILE A 450 -15.39 5.95 -1.34
N SER A 451 -16.02 6.64 -2.25
CA SER A 451 -15.69 6.55 -3.67
C SER A 451 -16.03 7.92 -4.20
N GLY A 452 -14.99 8.75 -4.35
CA GLY A 452 -15.03 10.15 -4.78
C GLY A 452 -16.43 10.77 -4.79
N GLN A 453 -16.70 11.66 -3.83
CA GLN A 453 -17.79 12.63 -3.96
C GLN A 453 -17.79 13.21 -5.38
N GLU A 454 -18.74 12.74 -6.19
CA GLU A 454 -19.59 13.48 -7.09
C GLU A 454 -20.49 12.47 -7.81
N LEU A 455 -21.63 12.20 -7.19
CA LEU A 455 -22.81 11.72 -7.90
C LEU A 455 -23.97 12.73 -7.84
N SER A 456 -23.75 13.93 -7.31
CA SER A 456 -24.67 15.05 -7.46
C SER A 456 -23.98 16.38 -7.09
N GLU A 457 -23.49 17.13 -8.07
CA GLU A 457 -23.54 18.60 -8.08
C GLU A 457 -22.95 19.14 -9.40
N TYR A 458 -23.77 19.12 -10.45
CA TYR A 458 -23.66 20.10 -11.52
C TYR A 458 -25.07 20.54 -11.92
N ARG A 459 -25.62 21.49 -11.16
CA ARG A 459 -26.65 22.41 -11.66
C ARG A 459 -25.89 23.65 -12.12
N PRO A 460 -25.79 23.95 -13.43
CA PRO A 460 -25.56 25.31 -13.83
C PRO A 460 -26.88 26.05 -13.64
N SER A 461 -26.98 26.82 -12.56
CA SER A 461 -27.81 28.00 -12.53
C SER A 461 -27.28 28.97 -13.60
N HIS A 462 -28.01 29.17 -14.68
CA HIS A 462 -28.51 30.48 -15.13
C HIS A 462 -28.88 30.47 -16.62
N LYS A 463 -30.14 30.88 -16.84
CA LYS A 463 -30.79 31.35 -18.07
C LYS A 463 -31.16 30.33 -19.13
#